data_AF-A0A7J9X6F7-F1
#
_entry.id   AF-A0A7J9X6F7-F1
#
_cell.length_a   1.000
_cell.length_b   1.000
_cell.length_c   1.000
_cell.angle_alpha   90.00
_cell.angle_beta   90.00
_cell.angle_gamma   90.00
#
_symmetry.space_group_name_H-M   'P 1'
#
loop_
_entity.id
_entity.type
_entity.pdbx_description
1 polymer ?
#
loop_
_entity_poly.entity_id
_entity_poly.type
_entity_poly.pdbx_seq_one_letter_code
_entity_poly.pdbx_strand_id
1 'polypeptide(L)'
;MTTTSPAAFGIGTDFDQPTQVLPVPGAVTSGGQPELKLVDGLTRGDGVVGRFETSPGLFAVKVAEPTGPVRVTVELAADAETAAWWERLVPEHVQPRTPHGARLLAVRAQGATRGTVLLARRVTDFGLRARQRVSFPLAAEELPADGFLVIDVTEVEAHVPAWAEPTTERPAVGVRVDAVHATPTGPEPPMPTRPGATLDAPTCDRLGLIAAGGSTESTAIDVRADYFVAQPMPAVPGPVTWTLQPQLVGEVRPDPARPGRGSLVFPKPAPGQPPLSTRQKAQLVAQHELGNFGTDLRRRMRHLAVRGVRKAARPLDQGLSSRTGAELLARGQLRAVLVPIGSSRQLPCQITAAAGGRIAVTCTEPPDGAALVHLGVVATDGGPLTRLADRRMHWQLVSARYGQA
;
A
#
# COMPACT_ATOMS: atom_id res chain seq x y z
N MET A 1 -34.45 -10.78 -55.01
CA MET A 1 -35.35 -10.56 -53.87
C MET A 1 -34.54 -9.91 -52.76
N THR A 2 -34.62 -8.59 -52.67
CA THR A 2 -33.96 -7.76 -51.64
C THR A 2 -34.88 -7.69 -50.44
N THR A 3 -34.55 -8.41 -49.38
CA THR A 3 -35.24 -8.30 -48.08
C THR A 3 -34.69 -7.09 -47.36
N THR A 4 -35.41 -5.98 -47.46
CA THR A 4 -35.23 -4.79 -46.62
C THR A 4 -35.62 -5.18 -45.19
N SER A 5 -34.63 -5.27 -44.30
CA SER A 5 -34.85 -5.45 -42.86
C SER A 5 -35.68 -4.28 -42.33
N PRO A 6 -36.79 -4.52 -41.61
CA PRO A 6 -37.54 -3.43 -41.00
C PRO A 6 -36.64 -2.72 -39.99
N ALA A 7 -36.55 -1.39 -40.09
CA ALA A 7 -35.90 -0.56 -39.10
C ALA A 7 -36.67 -0.71 -37.77
N ALA A 8 -36.16 -1.55 -36.88
CA ALA A 8 -36.69 -1.66 -35.53
C ALA A 8 -36.40 -0.35 -34.81
N PHE A 9 -37.45 0.39 -34.45
CA PHE A 9 -37.38 1.47 -33.47
C PHE A 9 -37.14 0.86 -32.09
N GLY A 10 -35.93 0.36 -31.86
CA GLY A 10 -35.48 -0.08 -30.55
C GLY A 10 -35.05 1.14 -29.75
N ILE A 11 -35.73 1.38 -28.62
CA ILE A 11 -35.18 2.23 -27.57
C ILE A 11 -33.99 1.46 -26.99
N GLY A 12 -32.83 1.60 -27.62
CA GLY A 12 -31.59 1.01 -27.12
C GLY A 12 -31.26 1.64 -25.78
N THR A 13 -31.26 0.83 -24.75
CA THR A 13 -30.76 1.20 -23.42
C THR A 13 -29.26 0.95 -23.37
N ASP A 14 -28.55 1.58 -22.43
CA ASP A 14 -27.12 1.29 -22.22
C ASP A 14 -26.86 -0.19 -21.84
N PHE A 15 -27.90 -0.93 -21.44
CA PHE A 15 -27.85 -2.37 -21.18
C PHE A 15 -27.76 -3.23 -22.45
N ASP A 16 -28.11 -2.68 -23.61
CA ASP A 16 -28.08 -3.38 -24.90
C ASP A 16 -26.69 -3.35 -25.54
N GLN A 17 -25.75 -2.58 -24.97
CA GLN A 17 -24.38 -2.52 -25.47
C GLN A 17 -23.61 -3.79 -25.08
N PRO A 18 -22.82 -4.37 -26.01
CA PRO A 18 -21.99 -5.52 -25.69
C PRO A 18 -21.06 -5.20 -24.54
N THR A 19 -21.02 -6.09 -23.56
CA THR A 19 -20.19 -5.93 -22.36
C THR A 19 -18.72 -5.98 -22.76
N GLN A 20 -18.04 -4.83 -22.75
CA GLN A 20 -16.59 -4.74 -22.95
C GLN A 20 -15.85 -5.65 -21.96
N VAL A 21 -14.92 -6.45 -22.48
CA VAL A 21 -14.12 -7.43 -21.76
C VAL A 21 -12.65 -7.02 -21.77
N LEU A 22 -11.94 -7.23 -20.66
CA LEU A 22 -10.51 -7.01 -20.57
C LEU A 22 -9.79 -8.15 -21.30
N PRO A 23 -9.01 -7.88 -22.37
CA PRO A 23 -8.19 -8.92 -22.98
C PRO A 23 -7.12 -9.40 -21.99
N VAL A 24 -6.66 -10.65 -22.15
CA VAL A 24 -5.55 -11.21 -21.37
C VAL A 24 -4.39 -11.49 -22.34
N PRO A 25 -3.23 -10.80 -22.23
CA PRO A 25 -2.87 -9.84 -21.19
C PRO A 25 -3.56 -8.48 -21.32
N GLY A 26 -3.83 -7.85 -20.18
CA GLY A 26 -4.47 -6.53 -20.11
C GLY A 26 -4.40 -5.90 -18.72
N ALA A 27 -4.81 -4.64 -18.62
CA ALA A 27 -4.87 -3.91 -17.35
C ALA A 27 -6.03 -2.92 -17.28
N VAL A 28 -6.65 -2.84 -16.11
CA VAL A 28 -7.56 -1.76 -15.73
C VAL A 28 -6.77 -0.75 -14.88
N THR A 29 -6.67 0.49 -15.34
CA THR A 29 -5.88 1.57 -14.71
C THR A 29 -6.71 2.82 -14.40
N SER A 30 -7.98 2.84 -14.81
CA SER A 30 -8.90 3.96 -14.59
C SER A 30 -10.30 3.45 -14.25
N GLY A 31 -11.03 4.18 -13.40
CA GLY A 31 -12.42 3.88 -13.08
C GLY A 31 -13.39 4.12 -14.23
N GLY A 32 -12.98 4.90 -15.24
CA GLY A 32 -13.75 5.13 -16.46
C GLY A 32 -13.65 4.01 -17.50
N GLN A 33 -12.79 3.02 -17.28
CA GLN A 33 -12.64 1.90 -18.22
C GLN A 33 -13.88 1.01 -18.19
N PRO A 34 -14.45 0.66 -19.36
CA PRO A 34 -15.71 -0.04 -19.45
C PRO A 34 -15.63 -1.48 -18.93
N GLU A 35 -14.44 -2.07 -18.83
CA GLU A 35 -14.19 -3.41 -18.28
C GLU A 35 -14.44 -3.48 -16.76
N LEU A 36 -14.35 -2.34 -16.06
CA LEU A 36 -14.74 -2.24 -14.65
C LEU A 36 -16.26 -2.16 -14.57
N LYS A 37 -16.92 -3.19 -14.02
CA LYS A 37 -18.40 -3.31 -14.07
C LYS A 37 -19.05 -3.05 -12.73
N LEU A 38 -18.65 -3.77 -11.70
CA LEU A 38 -19.22 -3.63 -10.37
C LEU A 38 -18.24 -2.88 -9.48
N VAL A 39 -18.76 -1.92 -8.72
CA VAL A 39 -18.02 -1.21 -7.68
C VAL A 39 -18.97 -1.08 -6.48
N ASP A 40 -18.52 -1.51 -5.32
CA ASP A 40 -19.23 -1.35 -4.05
C ASP A 40 -18.24 -0.82 -3.01
N GLY A 41 -18.62 0.26 -2.33
CA GLY A 41 -17.74 0.98 -1.43
C GLY A 41 -16.55 1.68 -2.09
N LEU A 42 -16.52 1.75 -3.44
CA LEU A 42 -15.43 2.31 -4.22
C LEU A 42 -15.94 3.42 -5.16
N THR A 43 -15.38 4.62 -5.02
CA THR A 43 -15.58 5.70 -5.99
C THR A 43 -14.58 5.58 -7.13
N ARG A 44 -15.10 5.49 -8.36
CA ARG A 44 -14.31 5.41 -9.60
C ARG A 44 -13.41 6.64 -9.74
N GLY A 45 -12.16 6.42 -10.10
CA GLY A 45 -11.17 7.48 -10.26
C GLY A 45 -10.86 7.78 -11.73
N ASP A 46 -10.36 8.99 -11.99
CA ASP A 46 -9.64 9.30 -13.22
C ASP A 46 -8.14 9.09 -13.00
N GLY A 47 -7.50 8.28 -13.85
CA GLY A 47 -6.10 7.88 -13.73
C GLY A 47 -5.77 6.89 -12.59
N VAL A 48 -6.80 6.37 -11.90
CA VAL A 48 -6.74 5.22 -10.98
C VAL A 48 -8.05 4.44 -11.10
N VAL A 49 -8.08 3.16 -10.77
CA VAL A 49 -9.31 2.35 -10.79
C VAL A 49 -10.37 2.95 -9.85
N GLY A 50 -9.98 3.28 -8.62
CA GLY A 50 -10.89 3.94 -7.68
C GLY A 50 -10.33 4.11 -6.28
N ARG A 51 -11.15 4.67 -5.40
CA ARG A 51 -10.83 4.99 -4.01
C ARG A 51 -11.91 4.42 -3.11
N PHE A 52 -11.52 3.67 -2.09
CA PHE A 52 -12.48 3.05 -1.19
C PHE A 52 -13.00 4.06 -0.17
N GLU A 53 -14.31 4.32 -0.22
CA GLU A 53 -15.03 5.19 0.67
C GLU A 53 -15.71 4.43 1.81
N THR A 54 -15.85 3.11 1.70
CA THR A 54 -16.33 2.26 2.79
C THR A 54 -15.41 1.08 3.01
N SER A 55 -15.69 0.31 4.06
CA SER A 55 -15.03 -0.95 4.33
C SER A 55 -16.08 -1.97 4.79
N PRO A 56 -16.13 -3.18 4.21
CA PRO A 56 -15.31 -3.66 3.08
C PRO A 56 -15.55 -2.86 1.79
N GLY A 57 -14.65 -3.04 0.82
CA GLY A 57 -14.77 -2.50 -0.52
C GLY A 57 -14.59 -3.59 -1.55
N LEU A 58 -15.31 -3.51 -2.67
CA LEU A 58 -15.35 -4.55 -3.68
C LEU A 58 -15.42 -3.94 -5.08
N PHE A 59 -14.78 -4.59 -6.04
CA PHE A 59 -14.98 -4.27 -7.45
C PHE A 59 -14.83 -5.50 -8.33
N ALA A 60 -15.48 -5.49 -9.48
CA ALA A 60 -15.41 -6.57 -10.46
C ALA A 60 -14.94 -6.07 -11.83
N VAL A 61 -13.99 -6.79 -12.40
CA VAL A 61 -13.48 -6.58 -13.75
C VAL A 61 -14.01 -7.70 -14.64
N LYS A 62 -14.63 -7.35 -15.77
CA LYS A 62 -15.00 -8.31 -16.79
C LYS A 62 -13.73 -8.67 -17.58
N VAL A 63 -13.29 -9.91 -17.47
CA VAL A 63 -12.08 -10.43 -18.13
C VAL A 63 -12.51 -11.39 -19.24
N ALA A 64 -11.79 -11.39 -20.36
CA ALA A 64 -11.97 -12.38 -21.41
C ALA A 64 -11.70 -13.79 -20.85
N GLU A 65 -12.48 -14.77 -21.27
CA GLU A 65 -12.30 -16.16 -20.84
C GLU A 65 -10.86 -16.60 -21.13
N PRO A 66 -10.07 -16.92 -20.10
CA PRO A 66 -8.66 -17.18 -20.29
C PRO A 66 -8.47 -18.60 -20.84
N THR A 67 -7.55 -18.76 -21.78
CA THR A 67 -7.20 -20.08 -22.33
C THR A 67 -6.33 -20.93 -21.39
N GLY A 68 -6.04 -20.42 -20.19
CA GLY A 68 -5.21 -21.05 -19.17
C GLY A 68 -5.08 -20.19 -17.90
N PRO A 69 -4.22 -20.56 -16.93
CA PRO A 69 -4.06 -19.82 -15.69
C PRO A 69 -3.59 -18.37 -15.90
N VAL A 70 -4.14 -17.46 -15.10
CA VAL A 70 -3.84 -16.02 -15.19
C VAL A 70 -3.21 -15.55 -13.88
N ARG A 71 -2.19 -14.71 -13.98
CA ARG A 71 -1.67 -13.97 -12.82
C ARG A 71 -2.40 -12.64 -12.73
N VAL A 72 -3.10 -12.44 -11.62
CA VAL A 72 -3.74 -11.19 -11.29
C VAL A 72 -2.80 -10.39 -10.40
N THR A 73 -2.57 -9.12 -10.72
CA THR A 73 -1.81 -8.19 -9.89
C THR A 73 -2.65 -6.97 -9.57
N VAL A 74 -2.92 -6.75 -8.28
CA VAL A 74 -3.66 -5.59 -7.77
C VAL A 74 -2.66 -4.60 -7.18
N GLU A 75 -2.62 -3.39 -7.72
CA GLU A 75 -1.81 -2.30 -7.18
C GLU A 75 -2.65 -1.43 -6.24
N LEU A 76 -2.26 -1.39 -4.97
CA LEU A 76 -2.93 -0.64 -3.92
C LEU A 76 -2.06 0.50 -3.43
N ALA A 77 -2.68 1.58 -2.97
CA ALA A 77 -1.95 2.66 -2.32
C ALA A 77 -2.73 3.27 -1.16
N ALA A 78 -2.03 3.73 -0.14
CA ALA A 78 -2.59 4.62 0.86
C ALA A 78 -3.07 5.91 0.20
N ASP A 79 -4.27 6.34 0.58
CA ASP A 79 -4.93 7.50 0.03
C ASP A 79 -5.29 8.54 1.08
N ALA A 80 -4.61 9.68 0.97
CA ALA A 80 -4.83 10.82 1.85
C ALA A 80 -6.15 11.55 1.56
N GLU A 81 -6.65 11.47 0.33
CA GLU A 81 -7.84 12.20 -0.09
C GLU A 81 -9.08 11.61 0.56
N THR A 82 -9.27 10.29 0.45
CA THR A 82 -10.40 9.65 1.13
C THR A 82 -10.28 9.72 2.64
N ALA A 83 -9.08 9.60 3.20
CA ALA A 83 -8.86 9.79 4.64
C ALA A 83 -9.29 11.20 5.11
N ALA A 84 -8.90 12.25 4.39
CA ALA A 84 -9.29 13.63 4.71
C ALA A 84 -10.76 13.93 4.41
N TRP A 85 -11.37 13.23 3.46
CA TRP A 85 -12.83 13.31 3.23
C TRP A 85 -13.58 12.71 4.41
N TRP A 86 -13.17 11.53 4.89
CA TRP A 86 -13.73 10.85 6.05
C TRP A 86 -13.65 11.71 7.31
N GLU A 87 -12.46 12.26 7.59
CA GLU A 87 -12.24 13.13 8.75
C GLU A 87 -13.17 14.36 8.78
N ARG A 88 -13.55 14.88 7.61
CA ARG A 88 -14.40 16.08 7.50
C ARG A 88 -15.90 15.79 7.56
N LEU A 89 -16.33 14.64 7.05
CA LEU A 89 -17.75 14.38 6.76
C LEU A 89 -18.35 13.25 7.57
N VAL A 90 -17.55 12.35 8.10
CA VAL A 90 -18.01 11.24 8.93
C VAL A 90 -17.95 11.66 10.41
N PRO A 91 -19.01 11.46 11.21
CA PRO A 91 -18.99 11.78 12.64
C PRO A 91 -17.84 11.07 13.38
N GLU A 92 -17.20 11.76 14.33
CA GLU A 92 -15.99 11.29 15.03
C GLU A 92 -16.16 9.88 15.64
N HIS A 93 -17.32 9.57 16.22
CA HIS A 93 -17.63 8.26 16.81
C HIS A 93 -17.69 7.09 15.80
N VAL A 94 -17.71 7.38 14.50
CA VAL A 94 -17.71 6.39 13.40
C VAL A 94 -16.37 6.34 12.68
N GLN A 95 -15.51 7.36 12.89
CA GLN A 95 -14.20 7.43 12.26
C GLN A 95 -13.26 6.35 12.81
N PRO A 96 -12.34 5.81 11.98
CA PRO A 96 -11.28 4.94 12.50
C PRO A 96 -10.46 5.68 13.54
N ARG A 97 -9.99 4.99 14.58
CA ARG A 97 -9.09 5.55 15.62
C ARG A 97 -7.86 6.21 15.02
N THR A 98 -7.40 5.73 13.86
CA THR A 98 -6.25 6.28 13.14
C THR A 98 -6.61 6.56 11.67
N PRO A 99 -7.29 7.68 11.33
CA PRO A 99 -7.76 7.94 9.97
C PRO A 99 -6.62 8.12 8.96
N HIS A 100 -5.41 8.47 9.43
CA HIS A 100 -4.19 8.56 8.62
C HIS A 100 -3.14 7.49 8.97
N GLY A 101 -3.51 6.50 9.79
CA GLY A 101 -2.64 5.43 10.28
C GLY A 101 -2.35 4.38 9.21
N ALA A 102 -1.64 3.32 9.63
CA ALA A 102 -1.42 2.17 8.76
C ALA A 102 -2.74 1.44 8.47
N ARG A 103 -2.81 0.76 7.33
CA ARG A 103 -3.95 -0.10 6.95
C ARG A 103 -3.48 -1.52 6.72
N LEU A 104 -3.95 -2.45 7.55
CA LEU A 104 -3.77 -3.88 7.37
C LEU A 104 -5.06 -4.45 6.78
N LEU A 105 -4.99 -4.92 5.53
CA LEU A 105 -6.13 -5.41 4.77
C LEU A 105 -5.88 -6.80 4.18
N ALA A 106 -6.95 -7.55 3.96
CA ALA A 106 -6.94 -8.74 3.13
C ALA A 106 -7.41 -8.39 1.72
N VAL A 107 -6.67 -8.87 0.71
CA VAL A 107 -7.10 -8.88 -0.68
C VAL A 107 -7.62 -10.27 -0.97
N ARG A 108 -8.89 -10.32 -1.36
CA ARG A 108 -9.60 -11.53 -1.74
C ARG A 108 -9.94 -11.48 -3.22
N ALA A 109 -10.04 -12.65 -3.83
CA ALA A 109 -10.58 -12.80 -5.16
C ALA A 109 -11.42 -14.06 -5.22
N GLN A 110 -12.64 -13.92 -5.72
CA GLN A 110 -13.65 -14.99 -5.75
C GLN A 110 -13.91 -15.57 -4.35
N GLY A 111 -13.97 -14.71 -3.33
CA GLY A 111 -14.22 -15.11 -1.95
C GLY A 111 -13.02 -15.79 -1.25
N ALA A 112 -11.91 -16.07 -1.93
CA ALA A 112 -10.71 -16.62 -1.31
C ALA A 112 -9.67 -15.52 -1.02
N THR A 113 -9.05 -15.55 0.17
CA THR A 113 -7.94 -14.65 0.51
C THR A 113 -6.72 -14.96 -0.33
N ARG A 114 -6.29 -13.99 -1.13
CA ARG A 114 -5.15 -14.08 -2.04
C ARG A 114 -3.89 -13.43 -1.48
N GLY A 115 -4.06 -12.51 -0.55
CA GLY A 115 -2.93 -11.89 0.14
C GLY A 115 -3.38 -10.98 1.26
N THR A 116 -2.42 -10.62 2.12
CA THR A 116 -2.58 -9.59 3.13
C THR A 116 -1.58 -8.48 2.88
N VAL A 117 -2.02 -7.24 3.06
CA VAL A 117 -1.25 -6.03 2.75
C VAL A 117 -1.21 -5.10 3.94
N LEU A 118 -0.04 -4.56 4.22
CA LEU A 118 0.13 -3.43 5.12
C LEU A 118 0.51 -2.16 4.35
N LEU A 119 -0.39 -1.18 4.37
CA LEU A 119 -0.15 0.16 3.86
C LEU A 119 0.18 1.11 5.01
N ALA A 120 1.47 1.25 5.33
CA ALA A 120 1.94 2.17 6.36
C ALA A 120 2.44 3.49 5.76
N ARG A 121 1.74 4.59 6.03
CA ARG A 121 2.11 5.94 5.60
C ARG A 121 3.10 6.56 6.60
N ARG A 122 4.19 7.19 6.13
CA ARG A 122 5.06 7.97 7.03
C ARG A 122 4.41 9.31 7.35
N VAL A 123 4.53 9.77 8.60
CA VAL A 123 4.24 11.15 9.00
C VAL A 123 5.09 12.16 8.20
N THR A 124 6.28 11.76 7.77
CA THR A 124 7.27 12.61 7.08
C THR A 124 7.17 12.58 5.55
N ASP A 125 6.43 11.63 4.98
CA ASP A 125 6.32 11.45 3.53
C ASP A 125 5.09 12.20 3.00
N PHE A 126 5.11 13.52 3.14
CA PHE A 126 4.15 14.42 2.51
C PHE A 126 4.27 14.37 0.98
N GLY A 127 3.84 13.26 0.35
CA GLY A 127 3.74 13.10 -1.11
C GLY A 127 4.05 11.71 -1.65
N LEU A 128 4.77 10.85 -0.92
CA LEU A 128 4.98 9.46 -1.34
C LEU A 128 3.88 8.59 -0.73
N ARG A 129 3.00 8.07 -1.59
CA ARG A 129 1.93 7.15 -1.19
C ARG A 129 2.56 5.81 -0.85
N ALA A 130 2.23 5.22 0.29
CA ALA A 130 2.59 3.83 0.56
C ALA A 130 1.87 2.98 -0.49
N ARG A 131 2.61 2.29 -1.35
CA ARG A 131 2.06 1.46 -2.43
C ARG A 131 2.34 0.00 -2.16
N GLN A 132 1.48 -0.89 -2.61
CA GLN A 132 1.66 -2.32 -2.50
C GLN A 132 1.11 -3.03 -3.73
N ARG A 133 1.67 -4.20 -4.02
CA ARG A 133 1.20 -5.07 -5.09
C ARG A 133 0.84 -6.41 -4.50
N VAL A 134 -0.34 -6.91 -4.83
CA VAL A 134 -0.74 -8.28 -4.51
C VAL A 134 -0.84 -9.03 -5.82
N SER A 135 0.07 -9.96 -6.03
CA SER A 135 0.11 -10.82 -7.21
C SER A 135 -0.24 -12.24 -6.81
N PHE A 136 -1.27 -12.81 -7.42
CA PHE A 136 -1.70 -14.19 -7.16
C PHE A 136 -2.06 -14.91 -8.46
N PRO A 137 -1.83 -16.23 -8.53
CA PRO A 137 -2.38 -17.04 -9.60
C PRO A 137 -3.89 -17.19 -9.43
N LEU A 138 -4.59 -17.21 -10.56
CA LEU A 138 -6.00 -17.56 -10.69
C LEU A 138 -6.09 -18.69 -11.73
N ALA A 139 -6.56 -19.86 -11.30
CA ALA A 139 -6.80 -20.96 -12.22
C ALA A 139 -7.93 -20.59 -13.21
N ALA A 140 -7.94 -21.22 -14.39
CA ALA A 140 -8.94 -20.90 -15.41
C ALA A 140 -10.36 -21.20 -14.89
N GLU A 141 -10.50 -22.24 -14.07
CA GLU A 141 -11.76 -22.71 -13.48
C GLU A 141 -12.24 -21.83 -12.32
N GLU A 142 -11.37 -21.01 -11.73
CA GLU A 142 -11.75 -20.05 -10.69
C GLU A 142 -12.42 -18.80 -11.26
N LEU A 143 -12.27 -18.53 -12.56
CA LEU A 143 -13.03 -17.48 -13.22
C LEU A 143 -14.40 -18.05 -13.64
N PRO A 144 -15.52 -17.48 -13.18
CA PRO A 144 -16.83 -17.97 -13.58
C PRO A 144 -17.03 -17.83 -15.10
N ALA A 145 -17.97 -18.59 -15.67
CA ALA A 145 -18.24 -18.57 -17.12
C ALA A 145 -18.66 -17.20 -17.66
N ASP A 146 -19.15 -16.31 -16.78
CA ASP A 146 -19.45 -14.94 -17.11
C ASP A 146 -18.21 -14.02 -17.08
N GLY A 147 -17.01 -14.53 -16.84
CA GLY A 147 -15.75 -13.78 -16.91
C GLY A 147 -15.59 -12.68 -15.86
N PHE A 148 -16.38 -12.66 -14.78
CA PHE A 148 -16.20 -11.64 -13.73
C PHE A 148 -15.09 -12.01 -12.76
N LEU A 149 -13.98 -11.28 -12.82
CA LEU A 149 -12.97 -11.26 -11.77
C LEU A 149 -13.43 -10.33 -10.65
N VAL A 150 -13.92 -10.92 -9.55
CA VAL A 150 -14.34 -10.18 -8.36
C VAL A 150 -13.16 -10.07 -7.41
N ILE A 151 -12.86 -8.83 -6.98
CA ILE A 151 -11.80 -8.51 -6.04
C ILE A 151 -12.40 -7.73 -4.88
N ASP A 152 -12.08 -8.19 -3.68
CA ASP A 152 -12.57 -7.65 -2.42
C ASP A 152 -11.39 -7.24 -1.53
N VAL A 153 -11.48 -6.03 -0.99
CA VAL A 153 -10.54 -5.44 -0.04
C VAL A 153 -11.27 -5.30 1.27
N THR A 154 -10.91 -6.16 2.21
CA THR A 154 -11.64 -6.31 3.47
C THR A 154 -10.68 -6.36 4.65
N GLU A 155 -11.26 -6.41 5.85
CA GLU A 155 -10.52 -6.71 7.06
C GLU A 155 -9.94 -8.11 7.04
N VAL A 156 -8.87 -8.27 7.80
CA VAL A 156 -8.32 -9.58 8.06
C VAL A 156 -9.28 -10.30 9.00
N GLU A 157 -10.07 -11.25 8.49
CA GLU A 157 -11.09 -12.01 9.25
C GLU A 157 -10.49 -12.82 10.42
N ALA A 158 -9.18 -13.02 10.37
CA ALA A 158 -8.43 -13.86 11.29
C ALA A 158 -7.92 -13.04 12.49
N HIS A 159 -7.62 -13.66 13.63
CA HIS A 159 -7.13 -12.96 14.82
C HIS A 159 -5.93 -12.05 14.50
N VAL A 160 -6.07 -10.77 14.82
CA VAL A 160 -5.07 -9.72 14.70
C VAL A 160 -4.54 -9.42 16.09
N PRO A 161 -3.21 -9.34 16.31
CA PRO A 161 -2.68 -9.04 17.63
C PRO A 161 -3.09 -7.62 18.08
N ALA A 162 -3.31 -7.43 19.38
CA ALA A 162 -3.82 -6.19 19.97
C ALA A 162 -3.05 -4.92 19.53
N TRP A 163 -1.74 -5.03 19.32
CA TRP A 163 -0.91 -3.90 18.86
C TRP A 163 -1.21 -3.48 17.41
N ALA A 164 -1.75 -4.37 16.58
CA ALA A 164 -2.11 -4.14 15.19
C ALA A 164 -3.59 -3.82 14.98
N GLU A 165 -4.46 -4.03 15.99
CA GLU A 165 -5.90 -3.72 15.92
C GLU A 165 -6.22 -2.30 15.39
N PRO A 166 -5.48 -1.23 15.75
CA PRO A 166 -5.78 0.10 15.22
C PRO A 166 -5.59 0.23 13.69
N THR A 167 -4.90 -0.73 13.08
CA THR A 167 -4.59 -0.75 11.64
C THR A 167 -5.62 -1.53 10.82
N THR A 168 -6.47 -2.32 11.47
CA THR A 168 -7.50 -3.16 10.85
C THR A 168 -8.89 -2.57 10.96
N GLU A 169 -9.07 -1.44 11.65
CA GLU A 169 -10.36 -0.76 11.71
C GLU A 169 -10.69 -0.11 10.37
N ARG A 170 -11.73 -0.62 9.69
CA ARG A 170 -12.18 -0.18 8.36
C ARG A 170 -11.02 -0.10 7.34
N PRO A 171 -10.31 -1.19 7.06
CA PRO A 171 -8.98 -1.10 6.48
C PRO A 171 -8.97 -0.74 5.00
N ALA A 172 -10.11 -0.82 4.32
CA ALA A 172 -10.26 -0.28 2.97
C ALA A 172 -10.34 1.26 2.96
N VAL A 173 -10.83 1.90 4.02
CA VAL A 173 -10.97 3.36 4.07
C VAL A 173 -9.60 4.03 4.05
N GLY A 174 -9.41 4.96 3.11
CA GLY A 174 -8.10 5.58 2.87
C GLY A 174 -7.16 4.68 2.08
N VAL A 175 -7.70 3.73 1.32
CA VAL A 175 -6.99 2.94 0.31
C VAL A 175 -7.54 3.25 -1.07
N ARG A 176 -6.66 3.29 -2.07
CA ARG A 176 -7.03 3.38 -3.48
C ARG A 176 -6.45 2.21 -4.26
N VAL A 177 -7.10 1.88 -5.36
CA VAL A 177 -6.64 0.89 -6.32
C VAL A 177 -6.06 1.65 -7.51
N ASP A 178 -4.75 1.56 -7.70
CA ASP A 178 -4.03 2.24 -8.80
C ASP A 178 -4.27 1.49 -10.12
N ALA A 179 -4.12 0.16 -10.12
CA ALA A 179 -4.30 -0.68 -11.29
C ALA A 179 -4.63 -2.15 -10.94
N VAL A 180 -5.25 -2.85 -11.88
CA VAL A 180 -5.39 -4.32 -11.87
C VAL A 180 -4.89 -4.87 -13.19
N HIS A 181 -3.92 -5.78 -13.12
CA HIS A 181 -3.34 -6.44 -14.27
C HIS A 181 -3.76 -7.90 -14.32
N ALA A 182 -4.08 -8.39 -15.50
CA ALA A 182 -4.28 -9.80 -15.79
C ALA A 182 -3.27 -10.20 -16.86
N THR A 183 -2.36 -11.11 -16.55
CA THR A 183 -1.37 -11.61 -17.51
C THR A 183 -1.45 -13.12 -17.61
N PRO A 184 -1.42 -13.72 -18.82
CA PRO A 184 -1.29 -15.16 -18.95
C PRO A 184 -0.07 -15.63 -18.16
N THR A 185 -0.23 -16.67 -17.36
CA THR A 185 0.92 -17.31 -16.73
C THR A 185 1.35 -18.40 -17.70
N GLY A 186 2.62 -18.37 -18.14
CA GLY A 186 3.25 -19.57 -18.67
C GLY A 186 3.33 -20.65 -17.57
N PRO A 187 3.91 -21.83 -17.83
CA PRO A 187 4.32 -22.71 -16.74
C PRO A 187 5.19 -21.88 -15.78
N GLU A 188 4.69 -21.62 -14.57
CA GLU A 188 5.40 -20.83 -13.58
C GLU A 188 6.77 -21.50 -13.38
N PRO A 189 7.89 -20.79 -13.57
CA PRO A 189 9.19 -21.39 -13.30
C PRO A 189 9.13 -21.90 -11.86
N PRO A 190 9.52 -23.16 -11.60
CA PRO A 190 9.39 -23.73 -10.29
C PRO A 190 10.03 -22.77 -9.31
N MET A 191 9.23 -22.32 -8.35
CA MET A 191 9.71 -21.52 -7.23
C MET A 191 10.96 -22.22 -6.69
N PRO A 192 12.01 -21.51 -6.26
CA PRO A 192 13.16 -22.16 -5.68
C PRO A 192 12.71 -22.79 -4.35
N THR A 193 12.19 -24.01 -4.44
CA THR A 193 11.70 -24.85 -3.33
C THR A 193 12.84 -25.64 -2.71
N ARG A 194 14.07 -25.44 -3.19
CA ARG A 194 15.25 -26.07 -2.62
C ARG A 194 15.51 -25.44 -1.25
N PRO A 195 15.66 -26.23 -0.19
CA PRO A 195 16.16 -25.75 1.09
C PRO A 195 17.43 -24.91 0.89
N GLY A 196 17.51 -23.76 1.54
CA GLY A 196 18.59 -22.78 1.38
C GLY A 196 18.40 -21.78 0.24
N ALA A 197 17.30 -21.86 -0.52
CA ALA A 197 16.96 -20.87 -1.54
C ALA A 197 16.90 -19.46 -0.93
N THR A 198 17.59 -18.53 -1.56
CA THR A 198 17.58 -17.11 -1.19
C THR A 198 16.87 -16.33 -2.27
N LEU A 199 15.82 -15.60 -1.89
CA LEU A 199 15.09 -14.68 -2.74
C LEU A 199 15.66 -13.28 -2.54
N ASP A 200 15.89 -12.57 -3.65
CA ASP A 200 16.20 -11.14 -3.61
C ASP A 200 14.93 -10.32 -3.28
N ALA A 201 15.13 -9.08 -2.84
CA ALA A 201 14.02 -8.20 -2.49
C ALA A 201 13.00 -7.98 -3.63
N PRO A 202 13.40 -7.76 -4.90
CA PRO A 202 12.45 -7.65 -6.02
C PRO A 202 11.60 -8.91 -6.21
N THR A 203 12.16 -10.10 -6.03
CA THR A 203 11.41 -11.35 -6.11
C THR A 203 10.46 -11.50 -4.93
N CYS A 204 10.87 -11.10 -3.72
CA CYS A 204 9.99 -11.08 -2.55
C CYS A 204 8.78 -10.14 -2.75
N ASP A 205 8.99 -8.94 -3.30
CA ASP A 205 7.93 -7.97 -3.61
C ASP A 205 6.96 -8.53 -4.67
N ARG A 206 7.50 -9.04 -5.78
CA ARG A 206 6.71 -9.65 -6.87
C ARG A 206 5.88 -10.86 -6.41
N LEU A 207 6.38 -11.61 -5.43
CA LEU A 207 5.69 -12.77 -4.87
C LEU A 207 4.77 -12.39 -3.68
N GLY A 208 4.64 -11.11 -3.34
CA GLY A 208 3.82 -10.66 -2.21
C GLY A 208 4.35 -11.10 -0.84
N LEU A 209 5.60 -11.61 -0.76
CA LEU A 209 6.18 -12.17 0.46
C LEU A 209 6.41 -11.10 1.52
N ILE A 210 6.59 -9.85 1.11
CA ILE A 210 6.70 -8.69 2.00
C ILE A 210 5.86 -7.54 1.49
N ALA A 211 4.74 -7.30 2.17
CA ALA A 211 3.88 -6.15 1.90
C ALA A 211 4.21 -4.98 2.83
N ALA A 212 5.37 -4.33 2.64
CA ALA A 212 5.72 -3.06 3.31
C ALA A 212 6.14 -2.00 2.28
N GLY A 213 5.41 -0.88 2.24
CA GLY A 213 5.33 0.15 1.17
C GLY A 213 6.42 0.24 0.05
N GLY A 214 6.03 -0.11 -1.18
CA GLY A 214 6.15 0.72 -2.38
C GLY A 214 7.53 0.93 -3.00
N SER A 215 7.75 0.23 -4.12
CA SER A 215 8.81 0.47 -5.11
C SER A 215 8.83 1.90 -5.66
N THR A 216 10.02 2.49 -5.72
CA THR A 216 10.53 3.13 -6.95
C THR A 216 12.05 2.97 -6.98
N GLU A 217 12.55 2.25 -7.97
CA GLU A 217 13.94 2.20 -8.47
C GLU A 217 15.07 2.12 -7.42
N SER A 218 15.72 0.95 -7.42
CA SER A 218 16.91 0.54 -6.65
C SER A 218 16.62 -0.16 -5.31
N THR A 219 16.79 -1.49 -5.38
CA THR A 219 17.18 -2.44 -4.31
C THR A 219 16.75 -2.14 -2.87
N ALA A 220 15.87 -3.01 -2.37
CA ALA A 220 15.43 -3.27 -1.00
C ALA A 220 14.15 -2.54 -0.50
N ILE A 221 13.27 -3.30 0.20
CA ILE A 221 11.89 -2.93 0.58
C ILE A 221 11.89 -2.26 1.96
N ASP A 222 11.32 -1.07 2.11
CA ASP A 222 11.31 -0.33 3.38
C ASP A 222 10.16 -0.79 4.30
N VAL A 223 10.50 -1.43 5.41
CA VAL A 223 9.66 -1.78 6.57
C VAL A 223 9.61 -0.57 7.50
N ARG A 224 8.47 0.13 7.46
CA ARG A 224 8.31 1.52 7.93
C ARG A 224 7.58 1.68 9.26
N ALA A 225 7.06 0.61 9.83
CA ALA A 225 6.11 0.68 10.94
C ALA A 225 6.51 -0.19 12.14
N ASP A 226 7.76 -0.67 12.21
CA ASP A 226 8.20 -1.74 13.12
C ASP A 226 7.55 -3.10 12.82
N TYR A 227 6.77 -3.23 11.75
CA TYR A 227 6.21 -4.50 11.32
C TYR A 227 6.06 -4.61 9.80
N PHE A 228 6.06 -5.84 9.30
CA PHE A 228 5.79 -6.21 7.91
C PHE A 228 4.96 -7.48 7.85
N VAL A 229 4.25 -7.69 6.73
CA VAL A 229 3.57 -8.96 6.47
C VAL A 229 4.56 -9.92 5.83
N ALA A 230 4.79 -11.06 6.45
CA ALA A 230 5.41 -12.23 5.84
C ALA A 230 4.29 -13.12 5.27
N GLN A 231 4.13 -13.18 3.95
CA GLN A 231 3.21 -14.17 3.35
C GLN A 231 3.90 -15.54 3.29
N PRO A 232 3.16 -16.65 3.50
CA PRO A 232 3.73 -17.97 3.46
C PRO A 232 4.03 -18.28 1.98
N MET A 233 5.20 -18.83 1.72
CA MET A 233 5.37 -19.59 0.47
C MET A 233 4.62 -20.92 0.63
N PRO A 234 4.11 -21.51 -0.46
CA PRO A 234 3.55 -22.86 -0.39
C PRO A 234 4.58 -23.84 0.20
N ALA A 235 4.25 -24.37 1.38
CA ALA A 235 4.82 -25.55 2.05
C ALA A 235 6.34 -25.77 1.94
N VAL A 236 7.16 -24.77 2.29
CA VAL A 236 8.61 -25.00 2.52
C VAL A 236 8.83 -25.29 4.01
N PRO A 237 9.08 -26.54 4.41
CA PRO A 237 9.39 -26.85 5.80
C PRO A 237 10.76 -26.28 6.19
N GLY A 238 10.85 -25.73 7.40
CA GLY A 238 12.09 -25.25 8.00
C GLY A 238 12.08 -23.77 8.37
N PRO A 239 13.18 -23.28 8.96
CA PRO A 239 13.28 -21.90 9.40
C PRO A 239 13.19 -20.93 8.22
N VAL A 240 12.64 -19.75 8.50
CA VAL A 240 12.64 -18.62 7.56
C VAL A 240 13.51 -17.53 8.14
N THR A 241 14.45 -17.05 7.34
CA THR A 241 15.36 -15.98 7.71
C THR A 241 15.17 -14.77 6.80
N TRP A 242 14.76 -13.64 7.37
CA TRP A 242 14.73 -12.35 6.67
C TRP A 242 15.99 -11.56 7.00
N THR A 243 16.72 -11.14 5.97
CA THR A 243 17.86 -10.24 6.14
C THR A 243 17.38 -8.80 5.96
N LEU A 244 17.52 -8.00 7.02
CA LEU A 244 17.07 -6.62 7.10
C LEU A 244 18.27 -5.67 7.23
N GLN A 245 18.24 -4.57 6.51
CA GLN A 245 19.21 -3.49 6.59
C GLN A 245 18.61 -2.32 7.37
N PRO A 246 19.16 -1.94 8.53
CA PRO A 246 18.70 -0.75 9.24
C PRO A 246 18.89 0.51 8.39
N GLN A 247 17.93 1.42 8.46
CA GLN A 247 17.91 2.74 7.84
C GLN A 247 17.46 3.77 8.88
N LEU A 248 18.32 4.73 9.19
CA LEU A 248 18.01 5.80 10.12
C LEU A 248 17.10 6.82 9.41
N VAL A 249 15.91 7.08 9.95
CA VAL A 249 15.07 8.17 9.44
C VAL A 249 15.45 9.43 10.18
N GLY A 250 16.10 10.34 9.46
CA GLY A 250 16.34 11.69 9.98
C GLY A 250 15.02 12.34 10.39
N GLU A 251 15.01 13.01 11.55
CA GLU A 251 13.87 13.80 12.01
C GLU A 251 13.49 14.82 10.93
N VAL A 252 12.34 14.59 10.28
CA VAL A 252 11.76 15.61 9.42
C VAL A 252 10.90 16.46 10.34
N ARG A 253 11.35 17.68 10.62
CA ARG A 253 10.47 18.71 11.21
C ARG A 253 9.21 18.78 10.33
N PRO A 254 8.00 18.59 10.90
CA PRO A 254 6.79 18.70 10.12
C PRO A 254 6.77 20.08 9.45
N ASP A 255 6.46 20.11 8.15
CA ASP A 255 6.18 21.39 7.49
C ASP A 255 5.01 22.03 8.24
N PRO A 256 5.00 23.37 8.41
CA PRO A 256 3.87 24.05 9.01
C PRO A 256 2.59 23.66 8.26
N ALA A 257 1.48 23.52 9.02
CA ALA A 257 0.20 23.11 8.50
C ALA A 257 -0.13 23.85 7.21
N ARG A 258 -0.65 23.11 6.22
CA ARG A 258 -1.12 23.67 4.96
C ARG A 258 -2.10 24.80 5.33
N PRO A 259 -1.88 26.06 4.92
CA PRO A 259 -2.97 27.02 4.96
C PRO A 259 -4.09 26.37 4.15
N GLY A 260 -5.26 26.19 4.76
CA GLY A 260 -6.38 25.54 4.10
C GLY A 260 -6.56 26.16 2.72
N ARG A 261 -6.86 25.34 1.70
CA ARG A 261 -7.40 25.89 0.45
C ARG A 261 -8.74 26.52 0.83
N GLY A 262 -8.71 27.77 1.27
CA GLY A 262 -9.91 28.56 1.37
C GLY A 262 -10.53 28.53 -0.01
N SER A 263 -11.76 28.03 -0.11
CA SER A 263 -12.59 28.44 -1.23
C SER A 263 -12.48 29.95 -1.31
N LEU A 264 -12.21 30.48 -2.50
CA LEU A 264 -12.08 31.92 -2.71
C LEU A 264 -13.48 32.51 -2.49
N VAL A 265 -13.82 32.79 -1.23
CA VAL A 265 -15.09 33.41 -0.86
C VAL A 265 -14.94 34.87 -1.21
N PHE A 266 -15.58 35.29 -2.30
CA PHE A 266 -15.65 36.71 -2.61
C PHE A 266 -16.30 37.42 -1.41
N PRO A 267 -15.69 38.51 -0.90
CA PRO A 267 -16.27 39.24 0.23
C PRO A 267 -17.68 39.69 -0.15
N LYS A 268 -18.65 39.45 0.74
CA LYS A 268 -20.00 40.01 0.55
C LYS A 268 -19.85 41.55 0.53
N PRO A 269 -20.47 42.25 -0.43
CA PRO A 269 -20.45 43.70 -0.45
C PRO A 269 -21.05 44.24 0.85
N ALA A 270 -20.45 45.29 1.41
CA ALA A 270 -21.07 46.02 2.52
C ALA A 270 -22.41 46.62 2.06
N PRO A 271 -23.40 46.78 2.96
CA PRO A 271 -24.66 47.42 2.61
C PRO A 271 -24.42 48.78 1.93
N GLY A 272 -24.96 48.97 0.72
CA GLY A 272 -24.81 50.19 -0.07
C GLY A 272 -23.61 50.22 -1.03
N GLN A 273 -22.75 49.19 -1.07
CA GLN A 273 -21.71 49.08 -2.08
C GLN A 273 -22.17 48.29 -3.31
N PRO A 274 -21.82 48.73 -4.54
CA PRO A 274 -22.10 47.97 -5.74
C PRO A 274 -21.31 46.65 -5.75
N PRO A 275 -21.89 45.58 -6.33
CA PRO A 275 -21.19 44.29 -6.44
C PRO A 275 -19.90 44.43 -7.25
N LEU A 276 -18.89 43.63 -6.92
CA LEU A 276 -17.62 43.58 -7.65
C LEU A 276 -17.86 43.31 -9.14
N SER A 277 -17.24 44.12 -10.00
CA SER A 277 -17.28 43.91 -11.44
C SER A 277 -16.60 42.61 -11.85
N THR A 278 -16.96 42.06 -13.01
CA THR A 278 -16.34 40.85 -13.58
C THR A 278 -14.82 40.99 -13.67
N ARG A 279 -14.32 42.19 -14.01
CA ARG A 279 -12.88 42.48 -14.11
C ARG A 279 -12.19 42.41 -12.74
N GLN A 280 -12.81 42.96 -11.69
CA GLN A 280 -12.27 42.90 -10.33
C GLN A 280 -12.29 41.47 -9.75
N LYS A 281 -13.35 40.69 -10.03
CA LYS A 281 -13.39 39.27 -9.65
C LYS A 281 -12.28 38.47 -10.33
N ALA A 282 -12.07 38.67 -11.64
CA ALA A 282 -10.99 38.01 -12.38
C ALA A 282 -9.60 38.39 -11.84
N GLN A 283 -9.40 39.65 -11.44
CA GLN A 283 -8.14 40.13 -10.87
C GLN A 283 -7.84 39.50 -9.49
N LEU A 284 -8.87 39.31 -8.66
CA LEU A 284 -8.75 38.61 -7.37
C LEU A 284 -8.46 37.11 -7.55
N VAL A 285 -9.09 36.46 -8.52
CA VAL A 285 -8.79 35.05 -8.88
C VAL A 285 -7.34 34.93 -9.34
N ALA A 286 -6.88 35.81 -10.24
CA ALA A 286 -5.51 35.81 -10.72
C ALA A 286 -4.47 36.02 -9.60
N GLN A 287 -4.74 36.93 -8.66
CA GLN A 287 -3.87 37.17 -7.50
C GLN A 287 -3.81 35.96 -6.55
N HIS A 288 -4.95 35.30 -6.31
CA HIS A 288 -5.01 34.09 -5.50
C HIS A 288 -4.26 32.92 -6.16
N GLU A 289 -4.42 32.72 -7.47
CA GLU A 289 -3.70 31.69 -8.22
C GLU A 289 -2.18 31.94 -8.24
N LEU A 290 -1.74 33.19 -8.38
CA LEU A 290 -0.32 33.57 -8.29
C LEU A 290 0.27 33.31 -6.89
N GLY A 291 -0.50 33.56 -5.82
CA GLY A 291 -0.11 33.25 -4.45
C GLY A 291 0.03 31.74 -4.20
N ASN A 292 -0.90 30.95 -4.74
CA ASN A 292 -0.85 29.49 -4.70
C ASN A 292 0.31 28.92 -5.52
N PHE A 293 0.61 29.51 -6.68
CA PHE A 293 1.75 29.13 -7.49
C PHE A 293 3.09 29.38 -6.78
N GLY A 294 3.25 30.54 -6.14
CA GLY A 294 4.47 30.88 -5.38
C GLY A 294 4.69 30.02 -4.14
N THR A 295 3.62 29.50 -3.52
CA THR A 295 3.73 28.52 -2.42
C THR A 295 4.03 27.12 -2.93
N ASP A 296 3.41 26.69 -4.04
CA ASP A 296 3.72 25.38 -4.67
C ASP A 296 5.16 25.33 -5.20
N LEU A 297 5.64 26.39 -5.85
CA LEU A 297 7.01 26.47 -6.36
C LEU A 297 8.05 26.42 -5.24
N ARG A 298 7.86 27.17 -4.15
CA ARG A 298 8.75 27.11 -2.97
C ARG A 298 8.77 25.72 -2.35
N ARG A 299 7.62 25.04 -2.31
CA ARG A 299 7.52 23.66 -1.85
C ARG A 299 8.25 22.67 -2.76
N ARG A 300 8.10 22.80 -4.09
CA ARG A 300 8.86 22.00 -5.07
C ARG A 300 10.36 22.21 -4.94
N MET A 301 10.81 23.46 -4.80
CA MET A 301 12.23 23.79 -4.60
C MET A 301 12.78 23.20 -3.30
N ARG A 302 12.02 23.30 -2.18
CA ARG A 302 12.39 22.64 -0.91
C ARG A 302 12.43 21.11 -1.06
N HIS A 303 11.49 20.49 -1.78
CA HIS A 303 11.52 19.06 -2.07
C HIS A 303 12.74 18.64 -2.89
N LEU A 304 13.12 19.42 -3.90
CA LEU A 304 14.32 19.18 -4.70
C LEU A 304 15.58 19.32 -3.85
N ALA A 305 15.65 20.34 -2.98
CA ALA A 305 16.76 20.52 -2.04
C ALA A 305 16.86 19.34 -1.05
N VAL A 306 15.74 18.90 -0.46
CA VAL A 306 15.71 17.72 0.43
C VAL A 306 16.12 16.45 -0.32
N ARG A 307 15.69 16.26 -1.58
CA ARG A 307 16.13 15.13 -2.42
C ARG A 307 17.62 15.19 -2.73
N GLY A 308 18.16 16.36 -3.04
CA GLY A 308 19.58 16.58 -3.32
C GLY A 308 20.45 16.30 -2.09
N VAL A 309 20.09 16.86 -0.94
CA VAL A 309 20.77 16.61 0.34
C VAL A 309 20.70 15.13 0.71
N ARG A 310 19.55 14.46 0.56
CA ARG A 310 19.42 13.02 0.80
C ARG A 310 20.33 12.19 -0.10
N LYS A 311 20.45 12.53 -1.40
CA LYS A 311 21.35 11.80 -2.31
C LYS A 311 22.82 11.92 -1.87
N ALA A 312 23.23 13.09 -1.39
CA ALA A 312 24.59 13.33 -0.91
C ALA A 312 24.87 12.71 0.48
N ALA A 313 23.87 12.65 1.36
CA ALA A 313 23.99 12.14 2.74
C ALA A 313 23.89 10.61 2.85
N ARG A 314 23.33 9.92 1.83
CA ARG A 314 23.15 8.46 1.79
C ARG A 314 24.32 7.61 2.31
N PRO A 315 25.59 7.81 1.88
CA PRO A 315 26.68 6.96 2.35
C PRO A 315 27.00 7.14 3.84
N LEU A 316 26.87 8.37 4.35
CA LEU A 316 27.05 8.65 5.78
C LEU A 316 25.89 8.08 6.61
N ASP A 317 24.66 8.24 6.12
CA ASP A 317 23.47 7.71 6.77
C ASP A 317 23.50 6.18 6.83
N GLN A 318 23.94 5.49 5.77
CA GLN A 318 24.08 4.03 5.76
C GLN A 318 25.10 3.53 6.80
N GLY A 319 26.27 4.17 6.89
CA GLY A 319 27.27 3.82 7.90
C GLY A 319 26.78 3.99 9.34
N LEU A 320 26.06 5.08 9.61
CA LEU A 320 25.44 5.34 10.91
C LEU A 320 24.30 4.36 11.22
N SER A 321 23.48 4.03 10.21
CA SER A 321 22.35 3.11 10.36
C SER A 321 22.82 1.69 10.69
N SER A 322 23.82 1.19 9.95
CA SER A 322 24.46 -0.11 10.20
C SER A 322 25.05 -0.21 11.61
N ARG A 323 25.75 0.85 12.08
CA ARG A 323 26.28 0.89 13.45
C ARG A 323 25.17 0.90 14.49
N THR A 324 24.12 1.70 14.27
CA THR A 324 22.98 1.82 15.18
C THR A 324 22.25 0.48 15.32
N GLY A 325 21.97 -0.21 14.21
CA GLY A 325 21.33 -1.53 14.25
C GLY A 325 22.19 -2.57 14.99
N ALA A 326 23.50 -2.59 14.74
CA ALA A 326 24.43 -3.47 15.45
C ALA A 326 24.51 -3.15 16.95
N GLU A 327 24.47 -1.88 17.34
CA GLU A 327 24.48 -1.44 18.74
C GLU A 327 23.19 -1.85 19.47
N LEU A 328 22.03 -1.66 18.85
CA LEU A 328 20.74 -2.10 19.40
C LEU A 328 20.71 -3.63 19.58
N LEU A 329 21.25 -4.37 18.61
CA LEU A 329 21.38 -5.82 18.70
C LEU A 329 22.32 -6.24 19.83
N ALA A 330 23.51 -5.64 19.91
CA ALA A 330 24.52 -5.96 20.93
C ALA A 330 24.02 -5.68 22.36
N ARG A 331 23.11 -4.72 22.53
CA ARG A 331 22.44 -4.42 23.80
C ARG A 331 21.22 -5.28 24.10
N GLY A 332 20.85 -6.21 23.22
CA GLY A 332 19.61 -6.99 23.37
C GLY A 332 18.35 -6.14 23.31
N GLN A 333 18.42 -4.95 22.70
CA GLN A 333 17.30 -4.01 22.60
C GLN A 333 16.42 -4.25 21.38
N LEU A 334 16.71 -5.26 20.55
CA LEU A 334 15.85 -5.64 19.43
C LEU A 334 15.04 -6.87 19.80
N ARG A 335 13.74 -6.84 19.49
CA ARG A 335 12.85 -8.00 19.63
C ARG A 335 12.07 -8.19 18.33
N ALA A 336 12.10 -9.43 17.84
CA ALA A 336 11.33 -9.86 16.69
C ALA A 336 10.30 -10.90 17.14
N VAL A 337 9.06 -10.68 16.77
CA VAL A 337 7.96 -11.60 17.02
C VAL A 337 7.22 -11.82 15.72
N LEU A 338 6.99 -13.09 15.38
CA LEU A 338 6.13 -13.49 14.28
C LEU A 338 4.75 -13.84 14.84
N VAL A 339 3.71 -13.27 14.26
CA VAL A 339 2.33 -13.53 14.64
C VAL A 339 1.58 -14.03 13.40
N PRO A 340 1.33 -15.33 13.27
CA PRO A 340 0.50 -15.85 12.18
C PRO A 340 -0.86 -15.17 12.21
N ILE A 341 -1.30 -14.67 11.06
CA ILE A 341 -2.62 -14.10 10.87
C ILE A 341 -3.64 -15.23 11.07
N GLY A 342 -4.57 -15.03 12.01
CA GLY A 342 -5.50 -16.08 12.41
C GLY A 342 -5.08 -16.86 13.65
N SER A 343 -3.91 -16.52 14.21
CA SER A 343 -3.42 -17.09 15.44
C SER A 343 -3.15 -16.01 16.48
N SER A 344 -3.54 -16.29 17.72
CA SER A 344 -3.07 -15.53 18.89
C SER A 344 -1.67 -15.97 19.33
N ARG A 345 -1.12 -17.03 18.73
CA ARG A 345 0.20 -17.55 19.06
C ARG A 345 1.26 -16.59 18.55
N GLN A 346 2.06 -16.07 19.47
CA GLN A 346 3.29 -15.36 19.13
C GLN A 346 4.44 -16.36 19.02
N LEU A 347 5.11 -16.38 17.88
CA LEU A 347 6.28 -17.19 17.63
C LEU A 347 7.53 -16.31 17.82
N PRO A 348 8.40 -16.61 18.79
CA PRO A 348 9.61 -15.83 18.99
C PRO A 348 10.55 -16.04 17.80
N CYS A 349 11.20 -14.97 17.36
CA CYS A 349 12.21 -15.04 16.31
C CYS A 349 13.56 -14.61 16.86
N GLN A 350 14.60 -15.31 16.44
CA GLN A 350 15.97 -14.99 16.80
C GLN A 350 16.47 -13.88 15.91
N ILE A 351 17.09 -12.86 16.51
CA ILE A 351 17.77 -11.80 15.77
C ILE A 351 19.27 -12.01 15.91
N THR A 352 19.98 -12.10 14.78
CA THR A 352 21.43 -12.23 14.74
C THR A 352 22.05 -11.15 13.85
N ALA A 353 23.33 -10.88 14.04
CA ALA A 353 24.07 -9.97 13.19
C ALA A 353 24.35 -10.62 11.84
N ALA A 354 24.20 -9.87 10.76
CA ALA A 354 24.53 -10.30 9.41
C ALA A 354 25.58 -9.36 8.79
N ALA A 355 26.23 -9.84 7.72
CA ALA A 355 27.30 -9.09 7.05
C ALA A 355 26.83 -7.70 6.57
N GLY A 356 27.70 -6.70 6.67
CA GLY A 356 27.41 -5.32 6.24
C GLY A 356 26.59 -4.47 7.23
N GLY A 357 26.48 -4.91 8.49
CA GLY A 357 25.67 -4.23 9.51
C GLY A 357 24.16 -4.46 9.32
N ARG A 358 23.81 -5.58 8.70
CA ARG A 358 22.45 -6.09 8.57
C ARG A 358 22.09 -6.90 9.81
N ILE A 359 20.81 -7.17 9.99
CA ILE A 359 20.32 -8.16 10.95
C ILE A 359 19.61 -9.28 10.20
N ALA A 360 19.70 -10.49 10.73
CA ALA A 360 18.91 -11.62 10.28
C ALA A 360 17.84 -11.92 11.34
N VAL A 361 16.57 -11.92 10.92
CA VAL A 361 15.45 -12.35 11.75
C VAL A 361 15.09 -13.76 11.32
N THR A 362 15.31 -14.73 12.20
CA THR A 362 15.07 -16.15 11.93
C THR A 362 13.95 -16.68 12.81
N CYS A 363 12.87 -17.17 12.21
CA CYS A 363 11.81 -17.87 12.93
C CYS A 363 11.90 -19.36 12.60
N THR A 364 12.00 -20.21 13.63
CA THR A 364 12.21 -21.67 13.48
C THR A 364 10.97 -22.41 13.01
N GLU A 365 9.79 -21.90 13.38
CA GLU A 365 8.50 -22.38 12.93
C GLU A 365 7.99 -21.41 11.85
N PRO A 366 7.92 -21.84 10.56
CA PRO A 366 7.26 -21.04 9.55
C PRO A 366 5.75 -20.95 9.87
N PRO A 367 5.10 -19.82 9.59
CA PRO A 367 3.66 -19.72 9.78
C PRO A 367 2.93 -20.54 8.70
N ASP A 368 1.86 -21.25 9.07
CA ASP A 368 0.97 -21.99 8.16
C ASP A 368 0.10 -21.06 7.27
N GLY A 369 0.48 -19.79 7.16
CA GLY A 369 -0.37 -18.71 6.69
C GLY A 369 0.40 -17.40 6.60
N ALA A 370 -0.27 -16.33 6.19
CA ALA A 370 0.30 -15.00 6.28
C ALA A 370 0.57 -14.68 7.76
N ALA A 371 1.61 -13.91 8.04
CA ALA A 371 2.01 -13.56 9.39
C ALA A 371 2.48 -12.12 9.44
N LEU A 372 2.29 -11.48 10.58
CA LEU A 372 2.88 -10.19 10.89
C LEU A 372 4.20 -10.42 11.62
N VAL A 373 5.29 -9.94 11.05
CA VAL A 373 6.56 -9.84 11.76
C VAL A 373 6.63 -8.46 12.37
N HIS A 374 6.65 -8.39 13.70
CA HIS A 374 6.93 -7.17 14.45
C HIS A 374 8.39 -7.17 14.91
N LEU A 375 9.17 -6.22 14.42
CA LEU A 375 10.53 -5.92 14.81
C LEU A 375 10.56 -4.60 15.56
N GLY A 376 10.53 -4.69 16.89
CA GLY A 376 10.52 -3.52 17.77
C GLY A 376 11.82 -3.33 18.54
N VAL A 377 12.04 -2.11 19.02
CA VAL A 377 13.05 -1.79 20.02
C VAL A 377 12.43 -1.92 21.41
N VAL A 378 13.03 -2.71 22.29
CA VAL A 378 12.56 -2.94 23.66
C VAL A 378 13.46 -2.21 24.64
N ALA A 379 12.87 -1.52 25.61
CA ALA A 379 13.59 -0.99 26.75
C ALA A 379 14.06 -2.16 27.62
N THR A 380 15.37 -2.29 27.82
CA THR A 380 15.94 -3.21 28.81
C THR A 380 15.63 -2.69 30.21
N ASP A 381 15.13 -3.55 31.11
CA ASP A 381 14.73 -3.20 32.47
C ASP A 381 15.75 -2.28 33.17
N GLY A 382 15.34 -1.03 33.42
CA GLY A 382 16.10 -0.04 34.20
C GLY A 382 17.08 0.87 33.43
N GLY A 383 17.28 0.67 32.12
CA GLY A 383 18.10 1.58 31.31
C GLY A 383 17.24 2.61 30.57
N PRO A 384 17.61 3.91 30.52
CA PRO A 384 16.95 4.83 29.60
C PRO A 384 17.09 4.28 28.18
N LEU A 385 15.98 4.28 27.42
CA LEU A 385 16.05 4.13 25.97
C LEU A 385 17.13 5.10 25.49
N THR A 386 18.15 4.57 24.82
CA THR A 386 19.27 5.42 24.38
C THR A 386 18.71 6.52 23.47
N ARG A 387 19.37 7.69 23.38
CA ARG A 387 18.98 8.75 22.41
C ARG A 387 18.87 8.24 20.96
N LEU A 388 19.35 7.02 20.68
CA LEU A 388 19.23 6.28 19.43
C LEU A 388 17.88 5.56 19.28
N ALA A 389 17.23 5.13 20.36
CA ALA A 389 15.87 4.59 20.34
C ALA A 389 14.80 5.68 20.11
N ASP A 390 15.10 6.94 20.47
CA ASP A 390 14.28 8.09 20.05
C ASP A 390 14.35 8.32 18.53
N ARG A 391 15.39 7.81 17.86
CA ARG A 391 15.49 7.89 16.41
C ARG A 391 14.65 6.78 15.80
N ARG A 392 13.68 7.17 14.97
CA ARG A 392 12.86 6.22 14.21
C ARG A 392 13.74 5.42 13.26
N MET A 393 13.91 4.15 13.57
CA MET A 393 14.61 3.19 12.73
C MET A 393 13.63 2.60 11.74
N HIS A 394 14.07 2.47 10.51
CA HIS A 394 13.38 1.77 9.45
C HIS A 394 14.20 0.55 9.06
N TRP A 395 13.55 -0.50 8.58
CA TRP A 395 14.23 -1.74 8.25
C TRP A 395 14.04 -2.04 6.78
N GLN A 396 15.09 -2.27 6.02
CA GLN A 396 14.98 -2.55 4.61
C GLN A 396 15.15 -4.05 4.36
N LEU A 397 14.15 -4.75 3.83
CA LEU A 397 14.35 -6.15 3.44
C LEU A 397 15.33 -6.24 2.27
N VAL A 398 16.41 -6.97 2.48
CA VAL A 398 17.42 -7.29 1.48
C VAL A 398 17.15 -8.63 0.80
N SER A 399 16.83 -9.65 1.61
CA SER A 399 16.57 -11.00 1.12
C SER A 399 15.76 -11.82 2.12
N ALA A 400 15.14 -12.88 1.63
CA ALA A 400 14.53 -13.93 2.46
C ALA A 400 15.13 -15.28 2.07
N ARG A 401 15.53 -16.07 3.06
CA ARG A 401 16.04 -17.44 2.90
C ARG A 401 15.10 -18.42 3.59
N TYR A 402 14.84 -19.54 2.93
CA TYR A 402 13.92 -20.58 3.41
C TYR A 402 14.66 -21.92 3.53
N GLY A 403 14.39 -22.66 4.60
CA GLY A 403 15.04 -23.96 4.84
C GLY A 403 16.42 -23.83 5.49
N GLN A 404 17.13 -24.96 5.64
CA GLN A 404 18.19 -25.17 6.67
C GLN A 404 19.12 -23.97 6.96
N ALA A 405 19.28 -23.74 8.27
CA ALA A 405 20.00 -22.65 8.94
C ALA A 405 21.43 -22.45 8.44
#